data_AF-A0A7X2D3E7-F1
#
_entry.id   AF-A0A7X2D3E7-F1
#
_cell.length_a   1.000
_cell.length_b   1.000
_cell.length_c   1.000
_cell.angle_alpha   90.00
_cell.angle_beta   90.00
_cell.angle_gamma   90.00
#
_symmetry.space_group_name_H-M   'P 1'
#
loop_
_entity.id
_entity.type
_entity.pdbx_description
1 polymer ?
#
loop_
_entity_poly.entity_id
_entity_poly.type
_entity_poly.pdbx_seq_one_letter_code
_entity_poly.pdbx_strand_id
1 'polypeptide(L)'
;MLKALHPVAGGLALVMIATFWGSTVAVELLGPPAAVVAVKTAIPWAFLLLVPALAFTGLSGTRLARGRSDGLAAAKRRRMPFIAANGLFVLMPAAFALSAKADAGAFDAKFNAVQAVELVAGAVNIVLLGRSLRDGLRLTGRLPRVAA
;
A
#
# COMPACT_ATOMS: atom_id res chain seq x y z
N MET A 1 -9.70 -17.72 14.57
CA MET A 1 -8.51 -17.53 13.70
C MET A 1 -8.56 -16.21 12.90
N LEU A 2 -9.60 -15.94 12.09
CA LEU A 2 -9.69 -14.71 11.27
C LEU A 2 -9.53 -13.39 12.06
N LYS A 3 -10.06 -13.29 13.28
CA LYS A 3 -9.92 -12.10 14.14
C LYS A 3 -8.47 -11.80 14.55
N ALA A 4 -7.60 -12.80 14.58
CA ALA A 4 -6.17 -12.66 14.90
C ALA A 4 -5.32 -12.48 13.64
N LEU A 5 -5.62 -13.22 12.57
CA LEU A 5 -4.85 -13.15 11.31
C LEU A 5 -5.13 -11.86 10.51
N HIS A 6 -6.35 -11.32 10.57
CA HIS A 6 -6.71 -10.08 9.86
C HIS A 6 -5.82 -8.88 10.22
N PRO A 7 -5.64 -8.51 11.50
CA PRO A 7 -4.78 -7.37 11.85
C PRO A 7 -3.31 -7.60 11.53
N VAL A 8 -2.83 -8.85 11.60
CA VAL A 8 -1.45 -9.19 11.23
C VAL A 8 -1.23 -9.00 9.74
N ALA A 9 -2.10 -9.54 8.88
CA ALA A 9 -2.00 -9.39 7.44
C ALA A 9 -2.13 -7.92 6.99
N GLY A 10 -3.05 -7.17 7.60
CA GLY A 10 -3.23 -5.76 7.30
C GLY A 10 -2.05 -4.89 7.76
N GLY A 11 -1.48 -5.19 8.93
CA GLY A 11 -0.28 -4.54 9.43
C GLY A 11 0.95 -4.83 8.55
N LEU A 12 1.14 -6.11 8.18
CA LEU A 12 2.21 -6.53 7.29
C LEU A 12 2.13 -5.79 5.94
N ALA A 13 0.95 -5.74 5.32
CA ALA A 13 0.77 -5.04 4.05
C ALA A 13 1.10 -3.54 4.16
N LEU A 14 0.68 -2.86 5.24
CA LEU A 14 1.01 -1.45 5.45
C LEU A 14 2.52 -1.24 5.64
N VAL A 15 3.18 -2.09 6.43
CA VAL A 15 4.64 -2.02 6.64
C VAL A 15 5.37 -2.22 5.32
N MET A 16 5.00 -3.23 4.53
CA MET A 16 5.63 -3.48 3.23
C MET A 16 5.50 -2.27 2.29
N ILE A 17 4.28 -1.71 2.15
CA ILE A 17 4.05 -0.55 1.29
C ILE A 17 4.84 0.67 1.79
N ALA A 18 4.85 0.92 3.10
CA ALA A 18 5.62 2.01 3.68
C ALA A 18 7.13 1.83 3.46
N THR A 19 7.63 0.60 3.56
CA THR A 19 9.03 0.27 3.28
C THR A 19 9.37 0.51 1.80
N PHE A 20 8.54 0.08 0.86
CA PHE A 20 8.80 0.28 -0.59
C PHE A 20 8.80 1.76 -0.97
N TRP A 21 7.85 2.51 -0.43
CA TRP A 21 7.78 3.94 -0.67
C TRP A 21 8.97 4.66 -0.03
N GLY A 22 9.29 4.34 1.23
CA GLY A 22 10.41 4.93 1.96
C GLY A 22 11.77 4.59 1.34
N SER A 23 11.98 3.34 0.92
CA SER A 23 13.21 2.93 0.23
C SER A 23 13.34 3.63 -1.11
N THR A 24 12.25 3.77 -1.87
CA THR A 24 12.23 4.54 -3.11
C THR A 24 12.64 6.00 -2.86
N VAL A 25 11.99 6.70 -1.92
CA VAL A 25 12.35 8.08 -1.59
C VAL A 25 13.81 8.21 -1.16
N ALA A 26 14.31 7.27 -0.35
CA ALA A 26 15.68 7.29 0.12
C ALA A 26 16.69 7.15 -1.03
N VAL A 27 16.49 6.21 -1.96
CA VAL A 27 17.43 6.02 -3.08
C VAL A 27 17.34 7.13 -4.12
N GLU A 28 16.15 7.73 -4.32
CA GLU A 28 15.99 8.87 -5.23
C GLU A 28 16.65 10.15 -4.70
N LEU A 29 16.66 10.36 -3.38
CA LEU A 29 17.24 11.56 -2.78
C LEU A 29 18.75 11.44 -2.52
N LEU A 30 19.22 10.24 -2.16
CA LEU A 30 20.55 10.04 -1.57
C LEU A 30 21.35 8.92 -2.26
N GLY A 31 20.70 8.10 -3.08
CA GLY A 31 21.28 6.86 -3.60
C GLY A 31 21.98 7.02 -4.95
N PRO A 32 22.99 6.19 -5.25
CA PRO A 32 23.52 6.08 -6.60
C PRO A 32 22.51 5.40 -7.54
N PRO A 33 22.64 5.55 -8.87
CA PRO A 33 21.73 4.91 -9.83
C PRO A 33 21.60 3.39 -9.64
N ALA A 34 22.70 2.71 -9.27
CA ALA A 34 22.68 1.27 -8.98
C ALA A 34 21.73 0.91 -7.81
N ALA A 35 21.60 1.76 -6.80
CA ALA A 35 20.66 1.55 -5.70
C ALA A 35 19.20 1.74 -6.16
N VAL A 36 18.95 2.69 -7.07
CA VAL A 36 17.63 2.87 -7.69
C VAL A 36 17.23 1.62 -8.48
N VAL A 37 18.15 1.06 -9.28
CA VAL A 37 17.92 -0.20 -9.99
C VAL A 37 17.59 -1.33 -9.01
N ALA A 38 18.39 -1.51 -7.96
CA ALA A 38 18.15 -2.56 -6.96
C ALA A 38 16.76 -2.42 -6.28
N VAL A 39 16.33 -1.21 -5.93
CA VAL A 39 15.02 -0.99 -5.32
C VAL A 39 13.89 -1.24 -6.31
N LYS A 40 13.96 -0.66 -7.52
CA LYS A 40 12.88 -0.75 -8.52
C LYS A 40 12.68 -2.17 -9.05
N THR A 41 13.73 -2.97 -9.06
CA THR A 41 13.67 -4.39 -9.47
C THR A 41 13.19 -5.30 -8.35
N ALA A 42 13.49 -4.98 -7.09
CA ALA A 42 13.03 -5.77 -5.94
C ALA A 42 11.53 -5.61 -5.65
N ILE A 43 10.95 -4.43 -5.88
CA ILE A 43 9.54 -4.15 -5.56
C ILE A 43 8.56 -5.12 -6.26
N PRO A 44 8.66 -5.39 -7.58
CA PRO A 44 7.82 -6.37 -8.25
C PRO A 44 7.88 -7.78 -7.63
N TRP A 45 9.05 -8.25 -7.20
CA TRP A 45 9.17 -9.54 -6.53
C TRP A 45 8.42 -9.58 -5.21
N ALA A 46 8.41 -8.46 -4.48
CA ALA A 46 7.69 -8.36 -3.23
C ALA A 46 6.15 -8.35 -3.41
N PHE A 47 5.63 -8.10 -4.62
CA PHE A 47 4.20 -8.25 -4.93
C PHE A 47 3.69 -9.68 -4.74
N LEU A 48 4.56 -10.69 -4.90
CA LEU A 48 4.22 -12.10 -4.66
C LEU A 48 3.75 -12.34 -3.22
N LEU A 49 4.22 -11.55 -2.27
CA LEU A 49 3.78 -11.59 -0.87
C LEU A 49 2.73 -10.52 -0.57
N LEU A 50 2.92 -9.29 -1.08
CA LEU A 50 2.05 -8.16 -0.78
C LEU A 50 0.62 -8.37 -1.31
N VAL A 51 0.47 -8.86 -2.55
CA VAL A 51 -0.84 -9.01 -3.19
C VAL A 51 -1.70 -10.04 -2.45
N PRO A 52 -1.20 -11.25 -2.12
CA PRO A 52 -1.95 -12.18 -1.27
C PRO A 52 -2.28 -11.62 0.12
N ALA A 53 -1.36 -10.89 0.76
CA ALA A 53 -1.60 -10.29 2.07
C ALA A 53 -2.73 -9.25 2.03
N LEU A 54 -2.74 -8.39 1.01
CA LEU A 54 -3.80 -7.40 0.77
C LEU A 54 -5.13 -8.06 0.42
N ALA A 55 -5.12 -9.04 -0.49
CA ALA A 55 -6.32 -9.80 -0.86
C ALA A 55 -6.94 -10.49 0.36
N PHE A 56 -6.12 -11.15 1.18
CA PHE A 56 -6.56 -11.76 2.44
C PHE A 56 -7.13 -10.71 3.40
N THR A 57 -6.45 -9.56 3.55
CA THR A 57 -6.91 -8.48 4.44
C THR A 57 -8.25 -7.89 3.97
N GLY A 58 -8.42 -7.65 2.67
CA GLY A 58 -9.66 -7.14 2.09
C GLY A 58 -10.82 -8.12 2.24
N LEU A 59 -10.61 -9.39 1.88
CA LEU A 59 -11.63 -10.44 1.96
C LEU A 59 -11.99 -10.77 3.42
N SER A 60 -11.00 -10.90 4.31
CA SER A 60 -11.26 -11.14 5.74
C SER A 60 -11.93 -9.93 6.40
N GLY A 61 -11.55 -8.70 6.02
CA GLY A 61 -12.13 -7.47 6.54
C GLY A 61 -13.60 -7.30 6.15
N THR A 62 -13.96 -7.60 4.90
CA THR A 62 -15.36 -7.57 4.44
C THR A 62 -16.21 -8.64 5.13
N ARG A 63 -15.67 -9.84 5.35
CA ARG A 63 -16.34 -10.89 6.14
C ARG A 63 -16.56 -10.49 7.59
N LEU A 64 -15.55 -9.90 8.25
CA LEU A 64 -15.62 -9.44 9.65
C LEU A 64 -16.57 -8.23 9.83
N ALA A 65 -16.81 -7.45 8.77
CA ALA A 65 -17.73 -6.32 8.78
C ALA A 65 -19.17 -6.67 8.36
N ARG A 66 -19.48 -7.94 8.07
CA ARG A 66 -20.84 -8.37 7.71
C ARG A 66 -21.84 -7.98 8.82
N GLY A 67 -22.92 -7.31 8.43
CA GLY A 67 -23.97 -6.81 9.33
C GLY A 67 -23.63 -5.49 10.04
N ARG A 68 -22.46 -4.89 9.82
CA ARG A 68 -22.08 -3.57 10.36
C ARG A 68 -22.04 -2.53 9.24
N SER A 69 -23.15 -1.81 9.04
CA SER A 69 -23.31 -0.83 7.97
C SER A 69 -22.91 0.60 8.34
N ASP A 70 -22.64 0.89 9.62
CA ASP A 70 -22.64 2.27 10.12
C ASP A 70 -21.29 2.69 10.70
N GLY A 71 -21.06 4.02 10.72
CA GLY A 71 -19.90 4.65 11.34
C GLY A 71 -18.55 4.28 10.71
N LEU A 72 -17.55 3.99 11.56
CA LEU A 72 -16.17 3.72 11.15
C LEU A 72 -16.04 2.50 10.22
N ALA A 73 -16.94 1.51 10.34
CA ALA A 73 -16.94 0.33 9.47
C ALA A 73 -17.34 0.69 8.03
N ALA A 74 -18.33 1.58 7.88
CA ALA A 74 -18.76 2.11 6.58
C ALA A 74 -17.67 2.94 5.91
N ALA A 75 -17.03 3.83 6.67
CA ALA A 75 -15.92 4.65 6.18
C ALA A 75 -14.74 3.79 5.70
N LYS A 76 -14.35 2.77 6.46
CA LYS A 76 -13.32 1.80 6.07
C LYS A 76 -13.71 1.05 4.79
N ARG A 77 -14.97 0.59 4.68
CA ARG A 77 -15.47 -0.13 3.51
C ARG A 77 -15.49 0.74 2.25
N ARG A 78 -15.83 2.04 2.37
CA ARG A 78 -15.82 2.99 1.25
C ARG A 78 -14.41 3.28 0.73
N ARG A 79 -13.38 3.26 1.60
CA ARG A 79 -11.99 3.51 1.20
C ARG A 79 -11.31 2.33 0.50
N MET A 80 -11.72 1.10 0.80
CA MET A 80 -11.06 -0.11 0.28
C MET A 80 -11.05 -0.21 -1.26
N PRO A 81 -12.14 0.08 -1.99
CA PRO A 81 -12.11 0.09 -3.45
C PRO A 81 -11.10 1.09 -4.02
N PHE A 82 -11.00 2.29 -3.44
CA PHE A 82 -10.01 3.30 -3.89
C PHE A 82 -8.57 2.84 -3.64
N ILE A 83 -8.29 2.26 -2.47
CA ILE A 83 -6.97 1.69 -2.15
C ILE A 83 -6.61 0.57 -3.14
N ALA A 84 -7.54 -0.35 -3.39
CA ALA A 84 -7.33 -1.47 -4.30
C ALA A 84 -7.15 -1.01 -5.75
N ALA A 85 -7.99 -0.08 -6.22
CA ALA A 85 -7.90 0.47 -7.57
C ALA A 85 -6.59 1.24 -7.79
N ASN A 86 -6.20 2.09 -6.84
CA ASN A 86 -4.92 2.80 -6.90
C ASN A 86 -3.73 1.82 -6.90
N GLY A 87 -3.77 0.79 -6.05
CA GLY A 87 -2.77 -0.27 -6.02
C GLY A 87 -2.66 -1.03 -7.36
N LEU A 88 -3.78 -1.48 -7.90
CA LEU A 88 -3.83 -2.36 -9.07
C LEU A 88 -3.65 -1.62 -10.40
N PHE A 89 -4.22 -0.43 -10.55
CA PHE A 89 -4.26 0.28 -11.83
C PHE A 89 -3.25 1.42 -11.94
N VAL A 90 -2.64 1.86 -10.83
CA VAL A 90 -1.64 2.94 -10.84
C VAL A 90 -0.29 2.41 -10.36
N LEU A 91 -0.22 1.96 -9.10
CA LEU A 91 1.06 1.60 -8.47
C LEU A 91 1.72 0.36 -9.09
N MET A 92 0.96 -0.71 -9.30
CA MET A 92 1.51 -1.94 -9.85
C MET A 92 2.02 -1.77 -11.30
N PRO A 93 1.26 -1.16 -12.23
CA PRO A 93 1.77 -0.85 -13.57
C PRO A 93 2.98 0.08 -13.55
N ALA A 94 2.96 1.12 -12.69
CA ALA A 94 4.10 2.02 -12.54
C ALA A 94 5.35 1.29 -12.05
N ALA A 95 5.23 0.40 -11.05
CA ALA A 95 6.35 -0.38 -10.54
C ALA A 95 6.98 -1.30 -11.61
N PHE A 96 6.16 -1.98 -12.42
CA PHE A 96 6.67 -2.79 -13.53
C PHE A 96 7.35 -1.93 -14.62
N ALA A 97 6.76 -0.80 -14.99
CA ALA A 97 7.35 0.12 -15.96
C ALA A 97 8.68 0.72 -15.46
N LEU A 98 8.76 1.09 -14.19
CA LEU A 98 9.96 1.62 -13.56
C LEU A 98 11.04 0.54 -13.42
N SER A 99 10.67 -0.70 -13.06
CA SER A 99 11.61 -1.83 -13.02
C SER A 99 12.23 -2.07 -14.38
N ALA A 100 11.42 -2.20 -15.44
CA ALA A 100 11.92 -2.45 -16.79
C ALA A 100 12.84 -1.34 -17.29
N LYS A 101 12.52 -0.08 -16.98
CA LYS A 101 13.36 1.06 -17.34
C LYS A 101 14.65 1.14 -16.52
N ALA A 102 14.58 0.87 -15.21
CA ALA A 102 15.74 0.88 -14.34
C ALA A 102 16.73 -0.23 -14.73
N ASP A 103 16.24 -1.45 -15.03
CA ASP A 103 17.05 -2.55 -15.54
C ASP A 103 17.78 -2.21 -16.84
N ALA A 104 17.11 -1.45 -17.72
CA ALA A 104 17.70 -0.96 -18.97
C ALA A 104 18.64 0.26 -18.77
N GLY A 105 18.84 0.74 -17.54
CA GLY A 105 19.59 1.97 -17.25
C GLY A 105 18.94 3.24 -17.80
N ALA A 106 17.66 3.19 -18.16
CA ALA A 106 16.95 4.25 -18.88
C ALA A 106 16.25 5.23 -17.93
N PHE A 107 17.04 6.11 -17.30
CA PHE A 107 16.57 7.20 -16.43
C PHE A 107 16.17 8.45 -17.23
N ASP A 108 15.24 8.29 -18.17
CA ASP A 108 14.75 9.36 -19.04
C ASP A 108 13.60 10.19 -18.43
N ALA A 109 13.15 11.23 -19.14
CA ALA A 109 12.01 12.04 -18.69
C ALA A 109 10.73 11.22 -18.44
N LYS A 110 10.54 10.10 -19.16
CA LYS A 110 9.40 9.20 -18.95
C LYS A 110 9.54 8.43 -17.63
N PHE A 111 10.76 7.96 -17.30
CA PHE A 111 11.04 7.38 -15.99
C PHE A 111 10.67 8.35 -14.88
N ASN A 112 11.16 9.59 -14.95
CA ASN A 112 10.89 10.61 -13.93
C ASN A 112 9.40 10.95 -13.80
N ALA A 113 8.66 10.99 -14.92
CA ALA A 113 7.22 11.23 -14.90
C ALA A 113 6.46 10.07 -14.21
N VAL A 114 6.76 8.82 -14.56
CA VAL A 114 6.13 7.65 -13.94
C VAL A 114 6.52 7.54 -12.46
N GLN A 115 7.77 7.86 -12.13
CA GLN A 115 8.29 7.90 -10.77
C GLN A 115 7.53 8.90 -9.90
N ALA A 116 7.31 10.12 -10.41
CA ALA A 116 6.55 11.13 -9.69
C ALA A 116 5.11 10.67 -9.40
N VAL A 117 4.46 10.03 -10.39
CA VAL A 117 3.12 9.44 -10.21
C VAL A 117 3.14 8.33 -9.16
N GLU A 118 4.13 7.42 -9.22
CA GLU A 118 4.28 6.31 -8.27
C GLU A 118 4.43 6.83 -6.83
N LEU A 119 5.28 7.83 -6.60
CA LEU A 119 5.48 8.43 -5.28
C LEU A 119 4.21 9.09 -4.74
N VAL A 120 3.50 9.87 -5.56
CA VAL A 120 2.25 10.54 -5.13
C VAL A 120 1.17 9.49 -4.85
N ALA A 121 0.96 8.56 -5.77
CA ALA A 121 -0.03 7.49 -5.61
C ALA A 121 0.30 6.62 -4.39
N GLY A 122 1.59 6.38 -4.11
CA GLY A 122 2.06 5.58 -2.98
C GLY A 122 1.78 6.27 -1.66
N ALA A 123 2.10 7.56 -1.55
CA ALA A 123 1.81 8.37 -0.38
C ALA A 123 0.30 8.42 -0.08
N VAL A 124 -0.53 8.64 -1.11
CA VAL A 124 -2.00 8.59 -0.98
C VAL A 124 -2.46 7.23 -0.47
N ASN A 125 -1.91 6.13 -1.01
CA ASN A 125 -2.29 4.78 -0.60
C ASN A 125 -1.94 4.48 0.86
N ILE A 126 -0.75 4.90 1.30
CA ILE A 126 -0.29 4.78 2.70
C ILE A 126 -1.22 5.54 3.63
N VAL A 127 -1.60 6.79 3.29
CA VAL A 127 -2.52 7.58 4.10
C VAL A 127 -3.89 6.89 4.22
N LEU A 128 -4.44 6.39 3.11
CA LEU A 128 -5.73 5.71 3.10
C LEU A 128 -5.71 4.40 3.90
N LEU A 129 -4.65 3.60 3.78
CA LEU A 129 -4.44 2.38 4.55
C LEU A 129 -4.23 2.68 6.04
N GLY A 130 -3.42 3.68 6.37
CA GLY A 130 -3.17 4.12 7.74
C GLY A 130 -4.43 4.60 8.45
N ARG A 131 -5.28 5.38 7.75
CA ARG A 131 -6.61 5.75 8.26
C ARG A 131 -7.51 4.52 8.44
N SER A 132 -7.49 3.58 7.50
CA SER A 132 -8.28 2.33 7.58
C SER A 132 -7.84 1.41 8.73
N LEU A 133 -6.53 1.40 9.06
CA LEU A 133 -5.97 0.69 10.22
C LEU A 133 -6.39 1.38 11.52
N ARG A 134 -6.26 2.70 11.60
CA ARG A 134 -6.70 3.51 12.76
C ARG A 134 -8.17 3.27 13.07
N ASP A 135 -9.03 3.29 12.05
CA ASP A 135 -10.47 3.03 12.20
C ASP A 135 -10.71 1.59 12.69
N GLY A 136 -9.92 0.61 12.22
CA GLY A 136 -9.94 -0.78 12.71
C GLY A 136 -9.56 -0.93 14.19
N LEU A 137 -8.54 -0.19 14.65
CA LEU A 137 -8.11 -0.20 16.05
C LEU A 137 -9.16 0.44 16.97
N ARG A 138 -9.84 1.50 16.52
CA ARG A 138 -10.99 2.10 17.23
C ARG A 138 -12.18 1.15 17.32
N LEU A 139 -12.49 0.42 16.24
CA LEU A 139 -13.57 -0.58 16.22
C LEU A 139 -13.31 -1.77 17.15
N THR A 140 -12.04 -2.08 17.44
CA THR A 140 -11.63 -3.16 18.35
C THR A 140 -11.38 -2.69 19.78
N GLY A 141 -11.63 -1.41 20.09
CA GLY A 141 -11.44 -0.84 21.42
C GLY A 141 -9.97 -0.59 21.80
N ARG A 142 -9.03 -0.76 20.86
CA ARG A 142 -7.59 -0.55 21.09
C ARG A 142 -7.15 0.91 21.00
N LEU A 143 -8.02 1.78 20.48
CA LEU A 143 -7.84 3.23 20.49
C LEU A 143 -9.10 3.90 21.05
N PRO A 144 -8.95 5.04 21.77
CA PRO A 144 -10.09 5.82 22.23
C PRO A 144 -11.01 6.19 21.06
N ARG A 145 -12.33 6.06 21.26
CA ARG A 145 -13.30 6.69 20.36
C ARG A 145 -13.20 8.20 20.62
N VAL A 146 -12.90 8.97 19.58
CA VAL A 146 -13.06 10.42 19.67
C VAL A 146 -14.56 10.65 19.75
N ALA A 147 -15.02 11.22 20.86
CA ALA A 147 -16.39 11.69 21.00
C ALA A 147 -16.64 12.70 19.87
N ALA A 148 -17.69 12.44 19.07
CA ALA A 148 -18.11 13.34 18.02
C ALA A 148 -18.89 14.51 18.62
#